data_AF-A0A443J382-F1
#
_entry.id   AF-A0A443J382-F1
#
_cell.length_a   1.000
_cell.length_b   1.000
_cell.length_c   1.000
_cell.angle_alpha   90.00
_cell.angle_beta   90.00
_cell.angle_gamma   90.00
#
_symmetry.space_group_name_H-M   'P 1'
#
loop_
_entity.id
_entity.type
_entity.pdbx_description
1 polymer ?
#
loop_
_entity_poly.entity_id
_entity_poly.type
_entity_poly.pdbx_seq_one_letter_code
_entity_poly.pdbx_strand_id
1 'polypeptide(L)'
;MLRNEDGFTFLEGIVALGLLLLVISSFFPLMSNMLGHLKEGKKEMTAYRLMYEHAERHAAGGTMGSARIILHDTVFDLNIEENEKGDWKVCVGYEEKTHCVD
;
A
#
# COMPACT_ATOMS: atom_id res chain seq x y z
N MET A 1 -50.03 -22.34 33.83
CA MET A 1 -48.65 -21.80 33.86
C MET A 1 -48.00 -22.13 32.53
N LEU A 2 -48.03 -21.20 31.56
CA LEU A 2 -47.23 -21.35 30.34
C LEU A 2 -45.79 -20.97 30.70
N ARG A 3 -44.90 -21.96 30.75
CA ARG A 3 -43.48 -21.75 30.99
C ARG A 3 -42.84 -21.42 29.63
N ASN A 4 -42.71 -20.12 29.34
CA ASN A 4 -42.12 -19.59 28.13
C ASN A 4 -40.59 -19.51 28.26
N GLU A 5 -39.95 -20.67 28.38
CA GLU A 5 -38.49 -20.79 28.22
C GLU A 5 -38.24 -21.47 26.87
N ASP A 6 -38.58 -20.78 25.77
CA ASP A 6 -38.08 -21.16 24.45
C ASP A 6 -36.61 -20.74 24.40
N GLY A 7 -35.76 -21.64 24.89
CA GLY A 7 -34.32 -21.56 24.70
C GLY A 7 -33.98 -21.62 23.21
N PHE A 8 -32.84 -21.05 22.85
CA PHE A 8 -32.36 -21.02 21.48
C PHE A 8 -32.19 -22.43 20.92
N THR A 9 -32.98 -22.78 19.90
CA THR A 9 -33.01 -24.14 19.37
C THR A 9 -31.77 -24.39 18.51
N PHE A 10 -31.24 -25.62 18.48
CA PHE A 10 -30.05 -25.96 17.67
C PHE A 10 -30.19 -25.56 16.20
N LEU A 11 -31.41 -25.67 15.65
CA LEU A 11 -31.74 -25.26 14.28
C LEU A 11 -31.68 -23.74 14.08
N GLU A 12 -32.17 -22.96 15.04
CA GLU A 12 -32.04 -21.49 15.04
C GLU A 12 -30.58 -21.06 15.13
N GLY A 13 -29.75 -21.83 15.85
CA GLY A 13 -28.31 -21.60 15.90
C GLY A 13 -27.58 -21.84 14.59
N ILE A 14 -27.95 -22.88 13.84
CA ILE A 14 -27.40 -23.10 12.50
C ILE A 14 -27.80 -21.96 11.57
N VAL A 15 -29.05 -21.51 11.63
CA VAL A 15 -29.55 -20.40 10.80
C VAL A 15 -28.84 -19.09 11.16
N ALA A 16 -28.72 -18.76 12.45
CA ALA A 16 -28.01 -17.57 12.91
C ALA A 16 -26.52 -17.60 12.55
N LEU A 17 -25.86 -18.75 12.68
CA LEU A 17 -24.47 -18.91 12.25
C LEU A 17 -24.32 -18.75 10.74
N GLY A 18 -25.24 -19.30 9.95
CA GLY A 18 -25.26 -19.15 8.51
C GLY A 18 -25.39 -17.68 8.09
N LEU A 19 -26.31 -16.94 8.71
CA LEU A 19 -26.46 -15.50 8.48
C LEU A 19 -25.19 -14.74 8.88
N LEU A 20 -24.57 -15.08 10.01
CA LEU A 20 -23.34 -14.45 10.46
C LEU A 20 -22.17 -14.70 9.49
N LEU A 21 -22.03 -15.92 8.96
CA LEU A 21 -21.01 -16.24 7.96
C LEU A 21 -21.26 -15.53 6.62
N LEU A 22 -22.52 -15.36 6.21
CA LEU A 22 -22.86 -14.58 5.02
C LEU A 22 -22.48 -13.10 5.19
N VAL A 23 -22.76 -12.53 6.35
CA VAL A 23 -22.35 -11.16 6.67
C VAL A 23 -20.83 -11.05 6.64
N ILE A 24 -20.10 -11.92 7.34
CA ILE A 24 -18.63 -11.90 7.38
C ILE A 24 -18.03 -12.04 5.98
N SER A 25 -18.54 -12.96 5.17
CA SER A 25 -18.02 -13.17 3.81
C SER A 25 -18.27 -11.97 2.90
N SER A 26 -19.36 -11.22 3.10
CA SER A 26 -19.62 -9.97 2.35
C SER A 26 -18.64 -8.85 2.68
N PHE A 27 -18.14 -8.78 3.93
CA PHE A 27 -17.19 -7.76 4.36
C PHE A 27 -15.73 -8.12 4.07
N PHE A 28 -15.42 -9.40 3.89
CA PHE A 28 -14.07 -9.87 3.58
C PHE A 28 -13.43 -9.19 2.35
N PRO A 29 -14.09 -9.09 1.17
CA PRO A 29 -13.48 -8.45 0.00
C PRO A 29 -13.20 -6.96 0.24
N LEU A 30 -14.07 -6.26 0.97
CA LEU A 30 -13.88 -4.85 1.31
C LEU A 30 -12.61 -4.65 2.14
N MET A 31 -12.44 -5.45 3.19
CA MET A 31 -11.26 -5.40 4.05
C MET A 31 -9.98 -5.76 3.29
N SER A 32 -10.04 -6.78 2.43
CA SER A 32 -8.92 -7.19 1.60
C SER A 32 -8.49 -6.07 0.64
N ASN A 33 -9.45 -5.40 -0.01
CA ASN A 33 -9.16 -4.29 -0.91
C ASN A 33 -8.54 -3.10 -0.17
N MET A 34 -9.08 -2.73 1.00
CA MET A 34 -8.50 -1.68 1.83
C MET A 34 -7.06 -1.99 2.26
N LEU A 35 -6.78 -3.25 2.63
CA LEU A 35 -5.43 -3.67 2.99
C LEU A 35 -4.46 -3.54 1.80
N GLY A 36 -4.94 -3.87 0.59
CA GLY A 36 -4.20 -3.68 -0.66
C GLY A 36 -3.86 -2.21 -0.91
N HIS A 37 -4.85 -1.33 -0.80
CA HIS A 37 -4.64 0.12 -0.96
C HIS A 37 -3.68 0.70 0.09
N LEU A 38 -3.75 0.25 1.34
CA LEU A 38 -2.82 0.68 2.39
C LEU A 38 -1.38 0.23 2.10
N LYS A 39 -1.19 -1.00 1.61
CA LYS A 39 0.13 -1.51 1.23
C LYS A 39 0.70 -0.70 0.07
N GLU A 40 -0.11 -0.40 -0.93
CA GLU A 40 0.29 0.39 -2.09
C GLU A 40 0.62 1.84 -1.72
N GLY A 41 -0.25 2.50 -0.95
CA GLY A 41 0.00 3.86 -0.49
C GLY A 41 1.24 3.98 0.39
N LYS A 42 1.56 2.94 1.18
CA LYS A 42 2.82 2.90 1.95
C LYS A 42 4.05 2.83 1.04
N LYS A 43 4.01 2.04 -0.04
CA LYS A 43 5.10 1.98 -1.03
C LYS A 43 5.27 3.32 -1.73
N GLU A 44 4.18 3.92 -2.17
CA GLU A 44 4.16 5.22 -2.85
C GLU A 44 4.73 6.33 -1.97
N MET A 45 4.28 6.45 -0.71
CA MET A 45 4.84 7.40 0.25
C MET A 45 6.34 7.17 0.51
N THR A 46 6.77 5.91 0.54
CA THR A 46 8.19 5.57 0.69
C THR A 46 8.99 5.99 -0.54
N ALA A 47 8.44 5.79 -1.73
CA ALA A 47 9.06 6.20 -2.99
C ALA A 47 9.27 7.73 -3.03
N TYR A 48 8.25 8.52 -2.68
CA TYR A 48 8.36 9.97 -2.57
C TYR A 48 9.39 10.42 -1.55
N ARG A 49 9.42 9.77 -0.38
CA ARG A 49 10.44 10.05 0.64
C ARG A 49 11.86 9.79 0.12
N LEU A 50 12.07 8.65 -0.55
CA LEU A 50 13.37 8.29 -1.11
C LEU A 50 13.80 9.26 -2.22
N MET A 51 12.87 9.70 -3.07
CA MET A 51 13.14 10.75 -4.06
C MET A 51 13.61 12.05 -3.41
N TYR A 52 12.90 12.51 -2.38
CA TYR A 52 13.26 13.72 -1.66
C TYR A 52 14.65 13.61 -1.01
N GLU A 53 14.93 12.51 -0.29
CA GLU A 53 16.24 12.28 0.32
C GLU A 53 17.36 12.20 -0.73
N HIS A 54 17.08 11.66 -1.91
CA HIS A 54 18.04 11.57 -3.00
C HIS A 54 18.32 12.94 -3.65
N ALA A 55 17.27 13.74 -3.87
CA ALA A 55 17.37 15.09 -4.39
C ALA A 55 18.16 16.02 -3.43
N GLU A 56 17.91 15.92 -2.13
CA GLU A 56 18.62 16.70 -1.11
C GLU A 56 20.11 16.36 -1.08
N ARG A 57 20.45 15.06 -1.16
CA ARG A 57 21.86 14.63 -1.24
C ARG A 57 22.53 15.09 -2.52
N HIS A 58 21.82 15.11 -3.63
CA HIS A 58 22.34 15.65 -4.88
C HIS A 58 22.63 17.16 -4.76
N ALA A 59 21.69 17.94 -4.22
CA ALA A 59 21.87 19.37 -3.99
C ALA A 59 23.03 19.69 -3.02
N ALA A 60 23.27 18.84 -2.02
CA ALA A 60 24.33 19.03 -1.04
C ALA A 60 25.72 18.55 -1.51
N GLY A 61 25.79 17.50 -2.33
CA GLY A 61 27.03 16.79 -2.67
C GLY A 61 27.43 16.84 -4.16
N GLY A 62 26.59 17.37 -5.04
CA GLY A 62 26.86 17.59 -6.47
C GLY A 62 27.09 16.34 -7.32
N THR A 63 27.14 15.14 -6.73
CA THR A 63 27.40 13.88 -7.44
C THR A 63 26.59 12.75 -6.83
N MET A 64 25.44 12.46 -7.44
CA MET A 64 24.77 11.18 -7.24
C MET A 64 24.23 10.69 -8.57
N GLY A 65 24.76 9.57 -9.03
CA GLY A 65 24.16 8.77 -10.10
C GLY A 65 23.09 7.82 -9.54
N SER A 66 22.66 6.86 -10.37
CA SER A 66 21.59 5.91 -10.05
C SER A 66 21.82 5.20 -8.71
N ALA A 67 20.82 5.24 -7.82
CA ALA A 67 20.87 4.57 -6.53
C ALA A 67 19.80 3.46 -6.46
N ARG A 68 20.22 2.24 -6.09
CA ARG A 68 19.32 1.12 -5.87
C ARG A 68 19.16 0.85 -4.38
N ILE A 69 17.95 1.03 -3.87
CA ILE A 69 17.63 0.86 -2.45
C ILE A 69 16.63 -0.28 -2.30
N ILE A 70 16.94 -1.23 -1.42
CA ILE A 70 16.04 -2.33 -1.10
C ILE A 70 15.42 -2.03 0.26
N LEU A 71 14.10 -1.82 0.30
CA LEU A 71 13.37 -1.55 1.52
C LEU A 71 12.15 -2.47 1.60
N HIS A 72 12.07 -3.26 2.68
CA HIS A 72 10.95 -4.18 2.94
C HIS A 72 10.60 -5.09 1.74
N ASP A 73 11.62 -5.72 1.16
CA ASP A 73 11.51 -6.62 -0.01
C ASP A 73 11.03 -5.93 -1.30
N THR A 74 10.97 -4.60 -1.32
CA THR A 74 10.70 -3.80 -2.51
C THR A 74 11.99 -3.12 -2.97
N VAL A 75 12.30 -3.26 -4.26
CA VAL A 75 13.45 -2.61 -4.89
C VAL A 75 13.01 -1.26 -5.44
N PHE A 76 13.72 -0.21 -5.05
CA PHE A 76 13.54 1.14 -5.55
C PHE A 76 14.79 1.54 -6.34
N ASP A 77 14.62 1.79 -7.63
CA ASP A 77 15.66 2.28 -8.53
C ASP A 77 15.47 3.79 -8.70
N LEU A 78 16.36 4.58 -8.09
CA LEU A 78 16.36 6.04 -8.14
C LEU A 78 17.30 6.50 -9.25
N ASN A 79 16.84 7.41 -10.11
CA ASN A 79 17.67 8.06 -11.11
C ASN A 79 17.45 9.58 -11.09
N ILE A 80 18.53 10.33 -11.29
CA ILE A 80 18.47 11.78 -11.47
C ILE A 80 18.97 12.05 -12.89
N GLU A 81 18.11 12.61 -13.72
CA GLU A 81 18.40 12.94 -15.11
C GLU A 81 18.31 14.46 -15.30
N GLU A 82 19.36 15.07 -15.84
CA GLU A 82 19.33 16.47 -16.28
C GLU A 82 18.70 16.51 -17.67
N ASN A 83 17.59 17.22 -17.81
CA ASN A 83 16.91 17.40 -19.09
C ASN A 83 17.72 18.34 -19.98
N GLU A 84 17.53 18.28 -21.31
CA GLU A 84 18.25 19.13 -22.29
C GLU A 84 18.09 20.66 -22.06
N LYS A 85 17.18 21.07 -21.16
CA LYS A 85 16.91 22.46 -20.76
C LYS A 85 17.66 22.91 -19.50
N GLY A 86 18.42 22.03 -18.84
CA GLY A 86 19.06 22.29 -17.55
C GLY A 86 18.14 22.13 -16.33
N ASP A 87 16.95 21.57 -16.53
CA ASP A 87 16.02 21.21 -15.45
C ASP A 87 16.35 19.80 -14.94
N TRP A 88 16.23 19.58 -13.63
CA TRP A 88 16.65 18.34 -12.97
C TRP A 88 15.43 17.47 -12.67
N LYS A 89 15.37 16.28 -13.27
CA LYS A 89 14.27 15.35 -13.06
C LYS A 89 14.70 14.21 -12.15
N VAL A 90 13.94 13.97 -11.09
CA VAL A 90 14.16 12.84 -10.16
C VAL A 90 13.11 11.79 -10.41
N CYS A 91 13.53 10.58 -10.77
CA CYS A 91 12.67 9.44 -11.01
C CYS A 91 12.92 8.33 -9.99
N VAL A 92 11.86 7.66 -9.57
CA VAL A 92 11.91 6.42 -8.79
C VAL A 92 11.09 5.35 -9.51
N GLY A 93 11.76 4.25 -9.83
CA GLY A 93 11.14 3.00 -10.28
C GLY A 93 10.96 2.04 -9.12
N TYR A 94 9.79 1.42 -9.01
CA TYR A 94 9.59 0.25 -8.15
C TYR A 94 8.60 -0.72 -8.80
N GLU A 95 8.91 -2.01 -8.76
CA GLU A 95 8.12 -3.06 -9.42
C GLU A 95 7.88 -2.73 -10.91
N GLU A 96 6.68 -2.25 -11.29
CA GLU A 96 6.33 -1.83 -12.66
C GLU A 96 5.90 -0.35 -12.75
N LYS A 97 6.05 0.42 -11.66
CA LYS A 97 5.66 1.83 -11.60
C LYS A 97 6.88 2.72 -11.59
N THR A 98 6.82 3.79 -12.37
CA THR A 98 7.84 4.84 -12.37
C THR A 98 7.15 6.16 -12.07
N HIS A 99 7.61 6.84 -11.02
CA HIS A 99 7.18 8.19 -10.69
C HIS A 99 8.34 9.13 -10.90
N CYS A 100 8.08 10.29 -11.48
CA CYS A 100 9.10 11.31 -11.67
C CYS A 100 8.56 12.68 -11.26
N VAL A 101 9.45 13.51 -10.74
CA VAL A 101 9.19 14.90 -10.37
C VAL A 101 10.24 15.77 -11.06
N ASP A 102 9.78 16.86 -11.69
CA ASP A 102 10.60 17.89 -12.33
C ASP A 102 10.93 19.02 -11.34
#